data_AF-A0AAV3NR58-F1
#
_entry.id   AF-A0AAV3NR58-F1
#
_cell.length_a   1.000
_cell.length_b   1.000
_cell.length_c   1.000
_cell.angle_alpha   90.00
_cell.angle_beta   90.00
_cell.angle_gamma   90.00
#
_symmetry.space_group_name_H-M   'P 1'
#
loop_
_entity.id
_entity.type
_entity.pdbx_description
1 polymer ?
#
loop_
_entity_poly.entity_id
_entity_poly.type
_entity_poly.pdbx_seq_one_letter_code
_entity_poly.pdbx_strand_id
1 'polypeptide(L)'
;MKDLVILKYFLGWCGSDWISCMLTRRSISGWIVFLGDFSISWKMNKQAIVSHSSAEAQYMSMAFVICELKWLKGLLHCLDVDHPQPMELKCDSESTLYLVQNPIFHERTKHIEIDCHFLRDTILDGTISITHVLTTNQLATIFTKALEKHQFELLLCKLGIYDLHVPT
;
A
#
# COMPACT_ATOMS: atom_id res chain seq x y z
N MET A 1 -25.45 -19.22 -1.00
CA MET A 1 -25.73 -17.86 -1.53
C MET A 1 -25.79 -16.79 -0.43
N LYS A 2 -25.14 -17.03 0.73
CA LYS A 2 -24.94 -16.00 1.78
C LYS A 2 -23.45 -15.62 1.95
N ASP A 3 -22.57 -16.26 1.19
CA ASP A 3 -21.12 -16.17 1.34
C ASP A 3 -20.47 -15.05 0.49
N LEU A 4 -21.25 -14.39 -0.38
CA LEU A 4 -20.76 -13.25 -1.18
C LEU A 4 -20.59 -11.95 -0.36
N VAL A 5 -21.07 -11.91 0.89
CA VAL A 5 -21.01 -10.72 1.76
C VAL A 5 -19.57 -10.39 2.18
N ILE A 6 -18.64 -11.34 2.04
CA ILE A 6 -17.23 -11.19 2.44
C ILE A 6 -16.44 -10.29 1.47
N LEU A 7 -16.89 -10.12 0.22
CA LEU A 7 -16.15 -9.44 -0.85
C LEU A 7 -16.52 -7.95 -0.99
N LYS A 8 -16.81 -7.27 0.12
CA LYS A 8 -17.40 -5.91 0.09
C LYS A 8 -16.45 -4.84 -0.41
N TYR A 9 -15.16 -4.92 -0.11
CA TYR A 9 -14.18 -3.90 -0.48
C TYR A 9 -12.76 -4.46 -0.49
N PHE A 10 -11.93 -3.90 -1.37
CA PHE A 10 -10.49 -4.01 -1.25
C PHE A 10 -9.95 -2.86 -0.40
N LEU A 11 -9.01 -3.21 0.48
CA LEU A 11 -8.29 -2.24 1.32
C LEU A 11 -6.79 -2.54 1.25
N GLY A 12 -6.05 -1.65 0.59
CA GLY A 12 -4.60 -1.68 0.53
C GLY A 12 -3.96 -0.81 1.62
N TRP A 13 -2.83 -1.25 2.14
CA TRP A 13 -1.94 -0.47 2.99
C TRP A 13 -0.57 -0.44 2.35
N CYS A 14 0.05 0.74 2.30
CA CYS A 14 1.36 0.93 1.68
C CYS A 14 2.31 1.65 2.61
N GLY A 15 3.58 1.27 2.55
CA GLY A 15 4.65 1.84 3.35
C GLY A 15 5.97 1.80 2.59
N SER A 16 6.90 2.64 3.01
CA SER A 16 8.26 2.63 2.50
C SER A 16 9.26 2.93 3.60
N ASP A 17 10.50 2.48 3.39
CA ASP A 17 11.65 2.89 4.17
C ASP A 17 12.75 3.39 3.22
N TRP A 18 13.03 4.69 3.32
CA TRP A 18 13.85 5.43 2.37
C TRP A 18 15.33 5.22 2.63
N ILE A 19 16.10 4.95 1.57
CA ILE A 19 17.57 4.72 1.65
C ILE A 19 17.96 3.51 2.54
N SER A 20 17.01 2.63 2.85
CA SER A 20 17.22 1.47 3.73
C SER A 20 18.32 0.50 3.28
N CYS A 21 18.49 0.31 1.96
CA CYS A 21 19.58 -0.52 1.45
C CYS A 21 20.91 0.27 1.45
N MET A 22 21.80 -0.03 2.41
CA MET A 22 23.10 0.66 2.55
C MET A 22 24.02 0.55 1.33
N LEU A 23 23.92 -0.54 0.56
CA LEU A 23 24.77 -0.77 -0.62
C LEU A 23 24.29 0.01 -1.85
N THR A 24 22.98 0.00 -2.13
CA THR A 24 22.43 0.60 -3.35
C THR A 24 21.72 1.93 -3.12
N ARG A 25 21.55 2.34 -1.85
CA ARG A 25 20.75 3.50 -1.41
C ARG A 25 19.30 3.49 -1.91
N ARG A 26 18.79 2.31 -2.24
CA ARG A 26 17.42 2.10 -2.70
C ARG A 26 16.51 1.88 -1.51
N SER A 27 15.32 2.44 -1.60
CA SER A 27 14.27 2.30 -0.61
C SER A 27 13.67 0.88 -0.64
N ILE A 28 13.04 0.48 0.45
CA ILE A 28 12.21 -0.72 0.53
C ILE A 28 10.75 -0.29 0.54
N SER A 29 9.95 -0.88 -0.33
CA SER A 29 8.49 -0.78 -0.30
C SER A 29 7.91 -2.00 0.38
N GLY A 30 6.87 -1.78 1.17
CA GLY A 30 6.10 -2.84 1.80
C GLY A 30 4.62 -2.54 1.69
N TRP A 31 3.82 -3.58 1.51
CA TRP A 31 2.38 -3.43 1.39
C TRP A 31 1.62 -4.69 1.75
N ILE A 32 0.34 -4.51 2.04
CA ILE A 32 -0.63 -5.57 2.29
C ILE A 32 -2.00 -5.16 1.77
N VAL A 33 -2.71 -6.12 1.20
CA VAL A 33 -4.05 -5.97 0.64
C VAL A 33 -5.01 -6.89 1.36
N PHE A 34 -6.13 -6.32 1.74
CA PHE A 34 -7.27 -6.99 2.35
C PHE A 34 -8.44 -7.05 1.38
N LEU A 35 -9.23 -8.11 1.52
CA LEU A 35 -10.53 -8.29 0.90
C LEU A 35 -11.54 -8.56 2.02
N GLY A 36 -12.36 -7.55 2.31
CA GLY A 36 -13.10 -7.49 3.58
C GLY A 36 -12.13 -7.45 4.76
N ASP A 37 -12.26 -8.39 5.69
CA ASP A 37 -11.45 -8.49 6.91
C ASP A 37 -10.22 -9.41 6.76
N PHE A 38 -10.03 -10.02 5.58
CA PHE A 38 -9.00 -11.01 5.35
C PHE A 38 -7.83 -10.45 4.54
N SER A 39 -6.60 -10.63 5.02
CA SER A 39 -5.40 -10.35 4.25
C SER A 39 -5.21 -11.42 3.18
N ILE A 40 -5.06 -11.00 1.92
CA ILE A 40 -5.03 -11.91 0.77
C ILE A 40 -3.73 -11.80 -0.04
N SER A 41 -3.03 -10.67 0.07
CA SER A 41 -1.76 -10.46 -0.62
C SER A 41 -0.89 -9.49 0.18
N TRP A 42 0.40 -9.77 0.29
CA TRP A 42 1.38 -8.88 0.92
C TRP A 42 2.75 -9.10 0.30
N LYS A 43 3.58 -8.06 0.31
CA LYS A 43 4.94 -8.13 -0.21
C LYS A 43 5.83 -7.07 0.40
N MET A 44 7.10 -7.42 0.56
CA MET A 44 8.21 -6.48 0.74
C MET A 44 9.12 -6.57 -0.49
N ASN A 45 9.49 -5.43 -1.07
CA ASN A 45 10.42 -5.38 -2.20
C ASN A 45 11.34 -4.17 -2.14
N LYS A 46 12.57 -4.33 -2.60
CA LYS A 46 13.49 -3.22 -2.83
C LYS A 46 13.08 -2.49 -4.11
N GLN A 47 12.97 -1.17 -4.04
CA GLN A 47 12.62 -0.34 -5.21
C GLN A 47 13.69 -0.44 -6.29
N ALA A 48 13.28 -0.44 -7.55
CA ALA A 48 14.22 -0.50 -8.69
C ALA A 48 14.91 0.86 -8.91
N ILE A 49 14.16 1.94 -8.75
CA ILE A 49 14.62 3.33 -8.90
C ILE A 49 15.03 3.86 -7.53
N VAL A 50 16.05 4.71 -7.49
CA VAL A 50 16.46 5.42 -6.27
C VAL A 50 15.52 6.61 -6.10
N SER A 51 14.81 6.67 -4.97
CA SER A 51 13.98 7.81 -4.60
C SER A 51 14.84 8.90 -3.95
N HIS A 52 14.60 10.16 -4.31
CA HIS A 52 15.34 11.32 -3.78
C HIS A 52 14.70 11.91 -2.53
N SER A 53 13.52 11.43 -2.14
CA SER A 53 12.85 11.77 -0.89
C SER A 53 12.05 10.58 -0.35
N SER A 54 11.72 10.63 0.94
CA SER A 54 10.78 9.67 1.55
C SER A 54 9.39 9.75 0.92
N ALA A 55 8.95 10.95 0.51
CA ALA A 55 7.68 11.15 -0.15
C ALA A 55 7.62 10.43 -1.51
N GLU A 56 8.69 10.50 -2.30
CA GLU A 56 8.84 9.75 -3.56
C GLU A 56 8.89 8.24 -3.30
N ALA A 57 9.63 7.78 -2.29
CA ALA A 57 9.68 6.36 -1.95
C ALA A 57 8.28 5.81 -1.61
N GLN A 58 7.50 6.58 -0.85
CA GLN A 58 6.13 6.23 -0.51
C GLN A 58 5.21 6.27 -1.74
N TYR A 59 5.40 7.26 -2.62
CA TYR A 59 4.66 7.37 -3.88
C TYR A 59 4.85 6.14 -4.76
N MET A 60 6.10 5.70 -4.92
CA MET A 60 6.42 4.47 -5.64
C MET A 60 5.82 3.23 -4.95
N SER A 61 5.77 3.21 -3.62
CA SER A 61 5.11 2.14 -2.88
C SER A 61 3.61 2.06 -3.21
N MET A 62 2.92 3.21 -3.26
CA MET A 62 1.52 3.28 -3.67
C MET A 62 1.30 2.73 -5.08
N ALA A 63 2.20 3.03 -6.03
CA ALA A 63 2.11 2.51 -7.40
C ALA A 63 2.09 0.98 -7.41
N PHE A 64 2.97 0.34 -6.64
CA PHE A 64 3.01 -1.12 -6.54
C PHE A 64 1.71 -1.70 -5.96
N VAL A 65 1.15 -1.09 -4.91
CA VAL A 65 -0.10 -1.59 -4.31
C VAL A 65 -1.28 -1.43 -5.26
N ILE A 66 -1.34 -0.32 -6.00
CA ILE A 66 -2.42 -0.08 -6.97
C ILE A 66 -2.36 -1.10 -8.11
N CYS A 67 -1.16 -1.45 -8.59
CA CYS A 67 -0.99 -2.53 -9.56
C CYS A 67 -1.52 -3.87 -9.02
N GLU A 68 -1.20 -4.21 -7.77
CA GLU A 68 -1.69 -5.44 -7.14
C GLU A 68 -3.22 -5.42 -7.00
N LEU A 69 -3.79 -4.30 -6.52
CA LEU A 69 -5.24 -4.11 -6.40
C LEU A 69 -5.96 -4.28 -7.74
N LYS A 70 -5.44 -3.66 -8.80
CA LYS A 70 -5.97 -3.82 -10.16
C LYS A 70 -5.89 -5.27 -10.64
N TRP A 71 -4.78 -5.96 -10.37
CA TRP A 71 -4.62 -7.36 -10.72
C TRP A 71 -5.63 -8.25 -9.98
N LEU A 72 -5.78 -8.06 -8.66
CA LEU A 72 -6.74 -8.80 -7.83
C LEU A 72 -8.20 -8.54 -8.26
N LYS A 73 -8.54 -7.29 -8.59
CA LYS A 73 -9.86 -6.95 -9.13
C LYS A 73 -10.12 -7.66 -10.47
N GLY A 74 -9.13 -7.72 -11.35
CA GLY A 74 -9.19 -8.47 -12.60
C GLY A 74 -9.35 -9.98 -12.35
N LEU A 75 -8.62 -10.53 -11.38
CA LEU A 75 -8.73 -11.93 -10.98
C LEU A 75 -10.14 -12.27 -10.48
N LEU A 76 -10.74 -11.43 -9.64
CA LEU A 76 -12.12 -11.61 -9.18
C LEU A 76 -13.10 -11.61 -10.36
N HIS A 77 -12.92 -10.69 -11.32
CA HIS A 77 -13.77 -10.64 -12.50
C HIS A 77 -13.63 -11.92 -13.36
N CYS A 78 -12.43 -12.49 -13.51
CA CYS A 78 -12.25 -13.79 -14.16
C CYS A 78 -12.93 -14.96 -13.42
N LEU A 79 -13.22 -14.80 -12.13
CA LEU A 79 -13.96 -15.75 -11.30
C LEU A 79 -15.47 -15.42 -11.23
N ASP A 80 -15.97 -14.55 -12.10
CA ASP A 80 -17.37 -14.11 -12.16
C ASP A 80 -17.83 -13.37 -10.89
N VAL A 81 -16.89 -12.66 -10.24
CA VAL A 81 -17.15 -11.81 -9.08
C VAL A 81 -16.87 -10.35 -9.45
N ASP A 82 -17.93 -9.56 -9.53
CA ASP A 82 -17.81 -8.13 -9.79
C ASP A 82 -17.51 -7.32 -8.53
N HIS A 83 -16.61 -6.35 -8.68
CA HIS A 83 -16.26 -5.37 -7.65
C HIS A 83 -16.43 -3.94 -8.20
N PRO A 84 -17.67 -3.38 -8.19
CA PRO A 84 -17.95 -2.09 -8.80
C PRO A 84 -17.44 -0.90 -7.97
N GLN A 85 -17.14 -1.11 -6.69
CA GLN A 85 -16.70 -0.04 -5.80
C GLN A 85 -15.24 0.38 -6.09
N PRO A 86 -14.88 1.64 -5.79
CA PRO A 86 -13.49 2.06 -5.70
C PRO A 86 -12.75 1.23 -4.64
N MET A 87 -11.51 0.87 -4.92
CA MET A 87 -10.65 0.19 -3.94
C MET A 87 -9.98 1.24 -3.07
N GLU A 88 -9.88 1.00 -1.76
CA GLU A 88 -9.30 1.97 -0.83
C GLU A 88 -7.81 1.70 -0.62
N LEU A 89 -6.99 2.76 -0.58
CA LEU A 89 -5.57 2.71 -0.25
C LEU A 89 -5.27 3.62 0.95
N LYS A 90 -4.67 3.06 1.99
CA LYS A 90 -4.20 3.79 3.18
C LYS A 90 -2.74 4.19 3.04
N CYS A 91 -2.46 5.48 3.26
CA CYS A 91 -1.11 6.05 3.22
C CYS A 91 -0.89 6.96 4.44
N ASP A 92 0.30 6.95 5.03
CA ASP A 92 0.66 7.72 6.23
C ASP A 92 1.54 8.95 5.94
N SER A 93 1.76 9.27 4.65
CA SER A 93 2.54 10.43 4.23
C SER A 93 1.64 11.50 3.65
N GLU A 94 1.36 12.55 4.42
CA GLU A 94 0.66 13.74 3.92
C GLU A 94 1.39 14.39 2.74
N SER A 95 2.73 14.39 2.77
CA SER A 95 3.54 14.90 1.65
C SER A 95 3.32 14.12 0.35
N THR A 96 3.14 12.80 0.45
CA THR A 96 2.84 11.95 -0.70
C THR A 96 1.40 12.17 -1.18
N LEU A 97 0.44 12.34 -0.25
CA LEU A 97 -0.93 12.70 -0.61
C LEU A 97 -0.99 14.04 -1.35
N TYR A 98 -0.21 15.03 -0.91
CA TYR A 98 -0.09 16.31 -1.57
C TYR A 98 0.49 16.16 -2.99
N LEU A 99 1.54 15.34 -3.16
CA LEU A 99 2.14 15.00 -4.46
C LEU A 99 1.15 14.32 -5.41
N VAL A 100 0.27 13.48 -4.87
CA VAL A 100 -0.77 12.80 -5.64
C VAL A 100 -1.87 13.78 -6.09
N GLN A 101 -2.27 14.70 -5.22
CA GLN A 101 -3.35 15.67 -5.48
C GLN A 101 -2.91 16.85 -6.34
N ASN A 102 -1.65 17.27 -6.26
CA ASN A 102 -1.12 18.42 -6.99
C ASN A 102 -0.15 17.96 -8.08
N PRO A 103 -0.61 17.83 -9.33
CA PRO A 103 0.17 17.25 -10.43
C PRO A 103 1.17 18.24 -11.03
N ILE A 104 1.66 19.21 -10.25
CA ILE A 104 2.69 20.12 -10.71
C ILE A 104 3.97 19.30 -10.85
N PHE A 105 4.25 18.89 -12.08
CA PHE A 105 5.50 18.26 -12.45
C PHE A 105 6.63 19.25 -12.20
N HIS A 106 7.30 19.07 -11.07
CA HIS A 106 8.56 19.72 -10.82
C HIS A 106 9.66 18.95 -11.54
N GLU A 107 10.69 19.65 -12.00
CA GLU A 107 11.87 19.03 -12.62
C GLU A 107 12.50 17.91 -11.75
N ARG A 108 12.22 17.94 -10.45
CA ARG A 108 12.66 16.98 -9.43
C ARG A 108 11.94 15.63 -9.46
N THR A 109 10.81 15.45 -10.15
CA THR A 109 10.06 14.17 -10.18
C THR A 109 10.06 13.48 -11.55
N LYS A 110 10.85 13.96 -12.52
CA LYS A 110 10.93 13.39 -13.88
C LYS A 110 11.30 11.90 -13.88
N HIS A 111 12.14 11.45 -12.95
CA HIS A 111 12.58 10.04 -12.88
C HIS A 111 11.49 9.07 -12.40
N ILE A 112 10.36 9.59 -11.88
CA ILE A 112 9.19 8.81 -11.48
C ILE A 112 7.93 9.21 -12.27
N GLU A 113 8.09 9.88 -13.41
CA GLU A 113 6.99 10.45 -14.19
C GLU A 113 5.94 9.40 -14.62
N ILE A 114 6.38 8.18 -14.94
CA ILE A 114 5.50 7.05 -15.30
C ILE A 114 4.56 6.71 -14.15
N ASP A 115 5.10 6.54 -12.93
CA ASP A 115 4.31 6.26 -11.75
C ASP A 115 3.38 7.43 -11.43
N CYS A 116 3.84 8.67 -11.68
CA CYS A 116 3.03 9.87 -11.46
C CYS A 116 1.77 9.91 -12.33
N HIS A 117 1.92 9.65 -13.63
CA HIS A 117 0.79 9.55 -14.54
C HIS A 117 -0.13 8.41 -14.17
N PHE A 118 0.44 7.22 -13.89
CA PHE A 118 -0.33 6.04 -13.53
C PHE A 118 -1.21 6.29 -12.30
N LEU A 119 -0.63 6.75 -11.18
CA LEU A 119 -1.40 7.03 -9.96
C LEU A 119 -2.50 8.04 -10.21
N ARG A 120 -2.16 9.16 -10.84
CA ARG A 120 -3.12 10.23 -11.11
C ARG A 120 -4.32 9.72 -11.89
N ASP A 121 -4.09 9.00 -12.97
CA ASP A 121 -5.16 8.48 -13.82
C ASP A 121 -6.04 7.49 -13.05
N THR A 122 -5.44 6.63 -12.22
CA THR A 122 -6.19 5.66 -11.37
C THR A 122 -7.05 6.29 -10.27
N ILE A 123 -6.79 7.55 -9.92
CA ILE A 123 -7.55 8.28 -8.91
C ILE A 123 -8.62 9.12 -9.58
N LEU A 124 -8.28 9.78 -10.69
CA LEU A 124 -9.22 10.57 -11.47
C LEU A 124 -10.32 9.72 -12.11
N ASP A 125 -10.00 8.48 -12.52
CA ASP A 125 -10.98 7.52 -13.01
C ASP A 125 -11.87 6.91 -11.90
N GLY A 126 -11.58 7.22 -10.63
CA GLY A 126 -12.32 6.73 -9.47
C GLY A 126 -12.06 5.25 -9.12
N THR A 127 -11.07 4.60 -9.74
CA THR A 127 -10.72 3.20 -9.44
C THR A 127 -10.15 3.06 -8.03
N ILE A 128 -9.36 4.04 -7.59
CA ILE A 128 -8.71 4.08 -6.29
C ILE A 128 -9.15 5.32 -5.52
N SER A 129 -9.51 5.12 -4.25
CA SER A 129 -9.62 6.19 -3.26
C SER A 129 -8.46 6.10 -2.28
N ILE A 130 -7.88 7.24 -1.88
CA ILE A 130 -6.75 7.27 -0.97
C ILE A 130 -7.14 7.99 0.30
N THR A 131 -6.87 7.37 1.45
CA THR A 131 -7.18 7.92 2.76
C THR A 131 -5.92 7.98 3.61
N HIS A 132 -5.72 9.11 4.31
CA HIS A 132 -4.62 9.26 5.26
C HIS A 132 -4.83 8.36 6.49
N VAL A 133 -3.75 7.81 7.02
CA VAL A 133 -3.72 7.09 8.29
C VAL A 133 -2.50 7.47 9.12
N LEU A 134 -2.63 7.49 10.44
CA LEU A 134 -1.49 7.73 11.32
C LEU A 134 -0.45 6.61 11.17
N THR A 135 0.84 6.95 11.20
CA THR A 135 1.95 5.99 11.12
C THR A 135 1.87 4.88 12.18
N THR A 136 1.35 5.17 13.38
CA THR A 136 1.15 4.15 14.44
C THR A 136 0.06 3.13 14.09
N ASN A 137 -0.79 3.43 13.11
CA ASN A 137 -1.86 2.57 12.63
C ASN A 137 -1.59 2.03 11.22
N GLN A 138 -0.46 2.39 10.61
CA GLN A 138 -0.08 1.95 9.27
C GLN A 138 0.41 0.49 9.30
N LEU A 139 -0.40 -0.43 8.76
CA LEU A 139 -0.07 -1.87 8.80
C LEU A 139 1.15 -2.20 7.94
N ALA A 140 1.37 -1.47 6.85
CA ALA A 140 2.50 -1.72 5.96
C ALA A 140 3.86 -1.46 6.60
N THR A 141 3.91 -0.72 7.73
CA THR A 141 5.16 -0.42 8.44
C THR A 141 5.86 -1.68 8.95
N ILE A 142 5.12 -2.75 9.23
CA ILE A 142 5.70 -4.04 9.64
C ILE A 142 6.64 -4.61 8.58
N PHE A 143 6.41 -4.27 7.30
CA PHE A 143 7.21 -4.73 6.17
C PHE A 143 8.31 -3.75 5.79
N THR A 144 8.47 -2.60 6.44
CA THR A 144 9.45 -1.61 5.99
C THR A 144 10.39 -1.15 7.08
N LYS A 145 9.97 -1.15 8.34
CA LYS A 145 10.78 -0.63 9.45
C LYS A 145 11.02 -1.68 10.52
N ALA A 146 12.16 -1.58 11.17
CA ALA A 146 12.39 -2.24 12.45
C ALA A 146 11.53 -1.53 13.51
N LEU A 147 10.51 -2.22 14.03
CA LEU A 147 9.58 -1.70 15.02
C LEU A 147 9.99 -2.12 16.42
N GLU A 148 9.67 -1.29 17.41
CA GLU A 148 9.72 -1.70 18.81
C GLU A 148 8.72 -2.84 19.06
N LYS A 149 9.07 -3.75 19.97
CA LYS A 149 8.30 -4.97 20.24
C LYS A 149 6.81 -4.69 20.45
N HIS A 150 6.47 -3.69 21.26
CA HIS A 150 5.07 -3.35 21.54
C HIS A 150 4.30 -2.94 20.27
N GLN A 151 4.89 -2.07 19.46
CA GLN A 151 4.29 -1.63 18.20
C GLN A 151 4.17 -2.78 17.20
N PHE A 152 5.18 -3.64 17.14
CA PHE A 152 5.16 -4.83 16.28
C PHE A 152 4.02 -5.79 16.67
N GLU A 153 3.87 -6.09 17.96
CA GLU A 153 2.78 -6.92 18.49
C GLU A 153 1.41 -6.31 18.22
N LEU A 154 1.25 -5.00 18.41
CA LEU A 154 0.01 -4.29 18.08
C LEU A 154 -0.37 -4.44 16.60
N LEU A 155 0.60 -4.30 15.69
CA LEU A 155 0.35 -4.48 14.26
C LEU A 155 0.06 -5.95 13.91
N LEU A 156 0.76 -6.92 14.49
CA LEU A 156 0.47 -8.35 14.31
C LEU A 156 -0.95 -8.71 14.72
N CYS A 157 -1.41 -8.21 15.88
CA CYS A 157 -2.79 -8.40 16.33
C CYS A 157 -3.80 -7.84 15.32
N LYS A 158 -3.54 -6.64 14.77
CA LYS A 158 -4.40 -6.04 13.73
C LYS A 158 -4.38 -6.81 12.41
N LEU A 159 -3.30 -7.55 12.12
CA LEU A 159 -3.21 -8.45 10.98
C LEU A 159 -3.94 -9.78 11.21
N GLY A 160 -4.46 -10.03 12.41
CA GLY A 160 -5.07 -11.30 12.78
C GLY A 160 -4.06 -12.44 12.98
N ILE A 161 -2.79 -12.11 13.20
CA ILE A 161 -1.74 -13.10 13.47
C ILE A 161 -1.71 -13.33 14.98
N TYR A 162 -2.16 -14.51 15.39
CA TYR A 162 -2.15 -14.95 16.78
C TYR A 162 -1.22 -16.14 16.94
N ASP A 163 -0.47 -16.15 18.04
CA ASP A 163 0.28 -17.33 18.45
C ASP A 163 -0.68 -18.33 19.11
N LEU A 164 -0.92 -19.44 18.41
CA LEU A 164 -1.80 -20.52 18.85
C LEU A 164 -1.25 -21.30 20.06
N HIS A 165 0.01 -21.06 20.45
CA HIS A 165 0.71 -21.77 21.51
C HIS A 165 0.89 -20.95 22.79
N VAL A 166 0.36 -19.73 22.86
CA VAL A 166 0.38 -18.94 24.10
C VAL A 166 -0.55 -19.61 25.11
N PRO A 167 -0.06 -19.99 26.31
CA PRO A 167 -0.91 -20.56 27.34
C PRO A 167 -1.97 -19.51 27.77
N THR A 168 -3.24 -19.89 27.63
CA THR A 168 -4.41 -19.16 28.15
C THR A 168 -4.43 -19.13 29.67
#